data_AF-A0A935U216-F1
#
_entry.id   AF-A0A935U216-F1
#
_cell.length_a   1.000
_cell.length_b   1.000
_cell.length_c   1.000
_cell.angle_alpha   90.00
_cell.angle_beta   90.00
_cell.angle_gamma   90.00
#
_symmetry.space_group_name_H-M   'P 1'
#
loop_
_entity.id
_entity.type
_entity.pdbx_description
1 polymer ?
#
loop_
_entity_poly.entity_id
_entity_poly.type
_entity_poly.pdbx_seq_one_letter_code
_entity_poly.pdbx_strand_id
1 'polypeptide(L)' 'MTADEVALFLRVDRKSIYAAAQRNGIPHRRMGKRILFSRAALTLWLSSCKGSSESSFK' A
#
# COMPACT_ATOMS: atom_id res chain seq x y z
N MET A 1 4.03 10.63 -1.98
CA MET A 1 3.47 10.54 -0.62
C MET A 1 4.50 9.93 0.31
N THR A 2 4.57 10.43 1.54
CA THR A 2 5.39 9.86 2.61
C THR A 2 4.67 8.71 3.30
N ALA A 3 5.38 7.93 4.13
CA ALA A 3 4.77 6.85 4.90
C ALA A 3 3.64 7.35 5.84
N ASP A 4 3.71 8.60 6.29
CA ASP A 4 2.72 9.22 7.17
C ASP A 4 1.42 9.54 6.43
N GLU A 5 1.51 10.11 5.23
CA GLU A 5 0.35 10.35 4.37
C GLU A 5 -0.33 9.04 3.94
N VAL A 6 0.47 7.99 3.71
CA VAL A 6 -0.06 6.66 3.37
C VAL A 6 -0.74 6.01 4.57
N ALA A 7 -0.19 6.20 5.78
CA ALA A 7 -0.81 5.76 7.03
C ALA A 7 -2.18 6.39 7.23
N LEU A 8 -2.29 7.71 7.02
CA LEU A 8 -3.57 8.42 7.07
C LEU A 8 -4.54 7.96 5.98
N PHE A 9 -4.04 7.73 4.76
CA PHE A 9 -4.86 7.28 3.62
C PHE A 9 -5.42 5.87 3.81
N LEU A 10 -4.60 4.95 4.33
CA LEU A 10 -5.00 3.56 4.61
C LEU A 10 -5.66 3.40 5.99
N ARG A 11 -5.67 4.45 6.82
CA ARG A 11 -6.09 4.41 8.25
C ARG A 11 -5.37 3.33 9.06
N VAL A 12 -4.06 3.20 8.85
CA VAL A 12 -3.20 2.26 9.57
C VAL A 12 -2.00 2.98 10.18
N ASP A 13 -1.38 2.40 11.19
CA ASP A 13 -0.19 2.97 11.81
C ASP A 13 1.01 3.06 10.85
N ARG A 14 1.82 4.11 11.01
CA ARG A 14 3.09 4.29 10.30
C ARG A 14 4.03 3.08 10.46
N LYS A 15 4.02 2.44 11.64
CA LYS A 15 4.81 1.23 11.91
C LYS A 15 4.33 0.06 11.04
N SER A 16 3.01 -0.05 10.86
CA SER A 16 2.38 -1.03 9.97
C SER A 16 2.75 -0.78 8.51
N ILE A 17 2.81 0.50 8.07
CA ILE A 17 3.29 0.86 6.74
C ILE A 17 4.73 0.40 6.48
N TYR A 18 5.66 0.63 7.42
CA TYR A 18 7.04 0.17 7.25
C TYR A 18 7.14 -1.36 7.26
N ALA A 19 6.39 -2.04 8.13
CA ALA A 19 6.34 -3.50 8.15
C ALA A 19 5.76 -4.06 6.83
N ALA A 20 4.70 -3.45 6.31
CA ALA A 20 4.09 -3.82 5.03
C ALA A 20 5.03 -3.53 3.85
N ALA A 21 5.78 -2.43 3.89
CA ALA A 21 6.80 -2.12 2.88
C ALA A 21 7.93 -3.16 2.90
N GLN A 22 8.40 -3.58 4.09
CA GLN A 22 9.41 -4.64 4.23
C GLN A 22 8.90 -5.99 3.73
N ARG A 23 7.64 -6.33 3.98
CA ARG A 23 7.00 -7.56 3.50
C ARG A 23 6.57 -7.51 2.04
N ASN A 24 6.90 -6.44 1.33
CA ASN A 24 6.50 -6.21 -0.06
C ASN A 24 4.97 -6.21 -0.26
N GLY A 25 4.21 -5.97 0.81
CA GLY A 25 2.75 -6.01 0.85
C GLY A 25 2.09 -4.72 0.38
N ILE A 26 2.85 -3.61 0.25
CA ILE A 26 2.36 -2.36 -0.34
C ILE A 26 3.24 -1.90 -1.50
N PRO A 27 2.64 -1.31 -2.55
CA PRO A 27 3.37 -0.79 -3.70
C PRO A 27 4.20 0.41 -3.27
N HIS A 28 5.53 0.21 -3.27
CA HIS A 28 6.50 1.22 -2.89
C HIS A 28 7.56 1.33 -3.98
N ARG A 29 8.06 2.55 -4.22
CA ARG A 29 9.13 2.80 -5.18
C ARG A 29 10.38 3.24 -4.42
N ARG A 30 11.45 2.46 -4.49
CA ARG A 30 12.76 2.89 -3.99
C ARG A 30 13.41 3.80 -5.02
N MET A 31 13.55 5.07 -4.67
CA MET A 31 14.36 6.05 -5.41
C MET A 31 15.63 6.27 -4.58
N GLY A 32 16.65 5.45 -4.85
CA GLY A 32 17.91 5.43 -4.10
C GLY A 32 17.71 5.15 -2.61
N LYS A 33 18.07 6.14 -1.77
CA LYS A 33 17.92 6.08 -0.29
C LYS A 33 16.50 6.35 0.21
N ARG A 34 15.56 6.77 -0.66
CA ARG A 34 14.21 7.15 -0.25
C ARG A 34 13.17 6.16 -0.78
N ILE A 35 12.21 5.81 0.09
CA ILE A 35 11.02 5.08 -0.29
C ILE A 35 9.92 6.09 -0.57
N LEU A 36 9.42 6.09 -1.81
CA LEU A 36 8.33 6.93 -2.27
C LEU A 36 7.10 6.08 -2.50
N PHE A 37 5.96 6.60 -2.05
CA PHE A 37 4.66 5.99 -2.29
C PHE A 37 3.88 6.85 -3.30
N SER A 38 3.27 6.18 -4.27
CA SER A 38 2.40 6.81 -5.25
C SER A 38 0.95 6.49 -4.93
N ARG A 39 0.11 7.53 -4.84
CA ARG A 39 -1.32 7.38 -4.57
C ARG A 39 -2.02 6.52 -5.62
N ALA A 40 -1.68 6.70 -6.90
CA ALA A 40 -2.23 5.93 -7.99
C ALA A 40 -1.88 4.43 -7.86
N ALA A 41 -0.63 4.13 -7.50
CA ALA A 41 -0.19 2.75 -7.30
C ALA A 41 -0.90 2.10 -6.11
N LEU A 42 -1.07 2.82 -4.99
CA LEU A 42 -1.82 2.35 -3.83
C LEU A 42 -3.29 2.09 -4.16
N THR A 43 -3.91 2.95 -4.96
CA THR A 43 -5.31 2.81 -5.36
C THR A 43 -5.49 1.59 -6.28
N LEU A 44 -4.61 1.41 -7.26
CA LEU A 44 -4.61 0.22 -8.13
C LEU A 44 -4.37 -1.07 -7.35
N TRP A 45 -3.45 -1.04 -6.38
CA TRP A 45 -3.19 -2.17 -5.50
C TRP A 45 -4.40 -2.50 -4.61
N LEU A 46 -5.05 -1.49 -4.02
CA LEU A 46 -6.28 -1.69 -3.26
C LEU A 46 -7.39 -2.32 -4.11
N SER A 47 -7.55 -1.87 -5.37
CA SER A 47 -8.48 -2.49 -6.32
C SER A 47 -8.13 -3.93 -6.64
N SER A 48 -6.83 -4.25 -6.77
CA SER A 48 -6.35 -5.62 -7.00
C SER A 48 -6.57 -6.53 -5.78
N CYS A 49 -6.26 -6.06 -4.57
CA CYS A 49 -6.47 -6.80 -3.33
C CYS A 49 -7.96 -7.04 -3.03
N LYS A 50 -8.83 -6.07 -3.31
CA LYS A 50 -10.29 -6.26 -3.20
C LYS A 50 -10.83 -7.32 -4.16
N GLY A 51 -10.15 -7.55 -5.29
CA GLY A 51 -10.50 -8.60 -6.24
C GLY A 51 -10.16 -10.03 -5.79
N SER A 52 -9.37 -10.21 -4.73
CA SER A 52 -9.03 -11.55 -4.20
C SER A 52 -10.09 -12.10 -3.22
N SER A 53 -11.10 -11.31 -2.85
CA SER A 53 -12.19 -11.74 -1.96
C SER A 53 -13.58 -11.68 -2.63
N GLU A 54 -13.65 -11.58 -3.95
CA GLU A 54 -14.89 -11.70 -4.72
C GLU A 54 -14.82 -12.95 -5.61
N SER A 55 -14.61 -14.11 -4.97
CA SER A 55 -14.88 -15.40 -5.59
C SER A 55 -16.23 -15.89 -5.08
N SER A 56 -17.14 -16.08 -6.03
CA SER A 56 -18.38 -16.87 -5.93
C SER A 56 -19.49 -16.34 -5.01
N PHE A 57 -20.30 -15.46 -5.58
CA PHE A 57 -21.75 -15.70 -5.54
C PHE A 57 -22.20 -16.07 -6.96
N LYS A 58 -22.36 -17.38 -7.19
CA LYS A 58 -23.16 -17.93 -8.28
C LYS A 58 -23.88 -19.16 -7.77
#